data_AF-A0A0J9SBB9-F1
#
_entry.id   AF-A0A0J9SBB9-F1
#
_cell.length_a   1.000
_cell.length_b   1.000
_cell.length_c   1.000
_cell.angle_alpha   90.00
_cell.angle_beta   90.00
_cell.angle_gamma   90.00
#
_symmetry.space_group_name_H-M   'P 1'
#
loop_
_entity.id
_entity.type
_entity.pdbx_description
1 polymer ?
#
loop_
_entity_poly.entity_id
_entity_poly.type
_entity_poly.pdbx_seq_one_letter_code
_entity_poly.pdbx_strand_id
1 'polypeptide(L)'
;MKVYKDVFTNDEVCSDSYNQEDPFGIADFREIAFEVKSNKRIKGNDDYGIADNSEEAVDGMGADVEQVIDIVDSFQLTSTSLSKKEYSVYIKNYMQKILKYLEEKKPNRVEVFKTKAQPLIKHILTNFDDFEFYMGESLDMDAGLTYSYYKGEEVTPRFVYISDGLYEEKY
;
A
#
# COMPACT_ATOMS: atom_id res chain seq x y z
N MET A 1 10.43 -13.55 -9.12
CA MET A 1 9.89 -12.29 -8.57
C MET A 1 8.78 -12.63 -7.61
N LYS A 2 8.68 -11.97 -6.47
CA LYS A 2 7.64 -12.23 -5.47
C LYS A 2 6.63 -11.09 -5.49
N VAL A 3 5.36 -11.45 -5.53
CA VAL A 3 4.24 -10.50 -5.54
C VAL A 3 3.40 -10.71 -4.29
N TYR A 4 2.85 -9.61 -3.76
CA TYR A 4 1.96 -9.59 -2.62
C TYR A 4 0.54 -9.35 -3.13
N LYS A 5 -0.35 -10.28 -2.84
CA LYS A 5 -1.74 -10.29 -3.30
C LYS A 5 -2.72 -10.18 -2.13
N ASP A 6 -3.80 -9.43 -2.29
CA ASP A 6 -4.87 -9.38 -1.28
C ASP A 6 -5.52 -10.76 -1.13
N VAL A 7 -5.72 -11.21 0.11
CA VAL A 7 -6.25 -12.55 0.41
C VAL A 7 -7.71 -12.75 0.01
N PHE A 8 -8.44 -11.69 -0.33
CA PHE A 8 -9.86 -11.73 -0.69
C PHE A 8 -10.09 -11.52 -2.18
N THR A 9 -9.37 -10.60 -2.83
CA THR A 9 -9.54 -10.31 -4.27
C THR A 9 -8.52 -11.03 -5.14
N ASN A 10 -7.36 -11.38 -4.59
CA ASN A 10 -6.17 -11.84 -5.33
C ASN A 10 -5.51 -10.76 -6.20
N ASP A 11 -5.92 -9.50 -6.04
CA ASP A 11 -5.29 -8.38 -6.74
C ASP A 11 -3.83 -8.23 -6.28
N GLU A 12 -2.94 -7.97 -7.21
CA GLU A 12 -1.55 -7.62 -6.94
C GLU A 12 -1.47 -6.20 -6.42
N VAL A 13 -0.82 -5.98 -5.27
CA VAL A 13 -0.76 -4.65 -4.64
C VAL A 13 0.66 -4.19 -4.33
N CYS A 14 1.64 -5.10 -4.33
CA CYS A 14 3.05 -4.80 -4.13
C CYS A 14 3.92 -5.97 -4.65
N SER A 15 5.22 -5.76 -4.83
CA SER A 15 6.20 -6.82 -5.12
C SER A 15 7.49 -6.66 -4.33
N ASP A 16 8.36 -7.67 -4.38
CA ASP A 16 9.72 -7.64 -3.80
C ASP A 16 10.70 -6.74 -4.59
N SER A 17 10.23 -6.10 -5.67
CA SER A 17 10.99 -5.05 -6.35
C SER A 17 11.05 -3.74 -5.55
N TYR A 18 10.16 -3.58 -4.57
CA TYR A 18 10.13 -2.43 -3.67
C TYR A 18 10.70 -2.81 -2.30
N ASN A 19 11.63 -2.02 -1.77
CA ASN A 19 12.26 -2.32 -0.49
C ASN A 19 11.28 -2.09 0.67
N GLN A 20 11.06 -3.13 1.47
CA GLN A 20 10.14 -3.09 2.60
C GLN A 20 10.81 -2.55 3.87
N GLU A 21 10.31 -1.43 4.37
CA GLU A 21 10.74 -0.76 5.59
C GLU A 21 9.70 -0.92 6.72
N ASP A 22 10.07 -0.46 7.91
CA ASP A 22 9.19 -0.47 9.08
C ASP A 22 8.13 0.63 8.96
N PRO A 23 6.83 0.31 9.11
CA PRO A 23 5.75 1.29 8.91
C PRO A 23 5.89 2.52 9.80
N PHE A 24 5.82 3.70 9.20
CA PHE A 24 5.98 5.00 9.85
C PHE A 24 7.35 5.19 10.51
N GLY A 25 8.35 4.36 10.16
CA GLY A 25 9.61 4.25 10.89
C GLY A 25 9.47 3.65 12.30
N ILE A 26 8.39 2.91 12.58
CA ILE A 26 8.08 2.30 13.88
C ILE A 26 8.23 0.79 13.77
N ALA A 27 9.36 0.26 14.27
CA ALA A 27 9.70 -1.16 14.20
C ALA A 27 8.62 -2.08 14.81
N ASP A 28 7.90 -1.63 15.84
CA ASP A 28 6.84 -2.41 16.49
C ASP A 28 5.66 -2.75 15.57
N PHE A 29 5.46 -1.99 14.49
CA PHE A 29 4.43 -2.26 13.49
C PHE A 29 4.86 -3.26 12.41
N ARG A 30 6.17 -3.54 12.29
CA ARG A 30 6.71 -4.43 11.25
C ARG A 30 6.16 -5.85 11.31
N GLU A 31 5.68 -6.25 12.48
CA GLU A 31 5.12 -7.58 12.68
C GLU A 31 3.79 -7.82 11.95
N ILE A 32 3.03 -6.76 11.61
CA ILE A 32 1.70 -6.85 10.98
C ILE A 32 1.51 -5.94 9.77
N ALA A 33 2.51 -5.11 9.44
CA ALA A 33 2.48 -4.21 8.32
C ALA A 33 3.91 -3.95 7.82
N PHE A 34 4.02 -3.51 6.58
CA PHE A 34 5.27 -2.98 6.03
C PHE A 34 4.99 -1.71 5.23
N GLU A 35 6.01 -0.87 5.05
CA GLU A 35 5.94 0.25 4.12
C GLU A 35 6.93 0.09 2.98
N VAL A 36 6.67 0.77 1.86
CA VAL A 36 7.58 0.89 0.73
C VAL A 36 7.59 2.32 0.23
N LYS A 37 8.75 2.77 -0.26
CA LYS A 37 8.92 4.08 -0.88
C LYS A 37 8.55 4.02 -2.36
N SER A 38 7.72 4.96 -2.82
CA SER A 38 7.42 5.13 -4.25
C SER A 38 8.34 6.14 -4.93
N ASN A 39 8.37 6.08 -6.27
CA ASN A 39 9.01 7.07 -7.13
C ASN A 39 8.04 7.61 -8.17
N LYS A 40 8.46 8.69 -8.84
CA LYS A 40 7.79 9.19 -10.04
C LYS A 40 8.23 8.34 -11.24
N ARG A 41 7.29 8.03 -12.13
CA ARG A 41 7.51 7.35 -13.41
C ARG A 41 6.85 8.15 -14.53
N ILE A 42 7.44 8.14 -15.71
CA ILE A 42 6.78 8.61 -16.94
C ILE A 42 5.90 7.48 -17.48
N LYS A 43 4.60 7.72 -17.61
CA LYS A 43 3.64 6.71 -18.06
C LYS A 43 3.95 6.26 -19.49
N GLY A 44 3.94 4.95 -19.71
CA GLY A 44 4.27 4.34 -21.02
C GLY A 44 5.77 4.19 -21.29
N ASN A 45 6.64 4.54 -20.33
CA ASN A 45 8.04 4.17 -20.34
C ASN A 45 8.25 3.07 -19.28
N ASP A 46 8.44 1.82 -19.71
CA ASP A 46 8.77 0.68 -18.85
C ASP A 46 10.26 0.77 -18.42
N ASP A 47 10.65 1.86 -17.77
CA ASP A 47 11.99 2.01 -17.22
C ASP A 47 12.04 1.37 -15.83
N TYR A 48 12.51 0.13 -15.79
CA TYR A 48 12.72 -0.67 -14.57
C TYR A 48 13.95 -0.23 -13.75
N GLY A 49 14.20 1.08 -13.66
CA GLY A 49 15.20 1.63 -12.74
C GLY A 49 16.59 1.81 -13.31
N ILE A 50 16.74 2.29 -14.55
CA ILE A 50 17.97 2.98 -14.92
C ILE A 50 17.90 4.39 -14.35
N ALA A 51 18.78 4.70 -13.42
CA ALA A 51 18.91 6.03 -12.84
C ALA A 51 19.33 7.04 -13.92
N ASP A 52 18.37 7.66 -14.59
CA ASP A 52 18.58 8.92 -15.29
C ASP A 52 17.92 10.05 -14.52
N ASN A 53 18.69 10.61 -13.59
CA ASN A 53 18.32 11.79 -12.80
C ASN A 53 18.77 13.06 -13.53
N SER A 54 18.54 13.16 -14.84
CA SER A 54 18.84 14.36 -15.61
C SER A 54 17.61 15.27 -15.67
N GLU A 55 17.69 16.40 -14.97
CA GLU A 55 16.75 17.53 -15.08
C GLU A 55 16.82 18.24 -16.45
N GLU A 56 17.42 17.64 -17.49
CA GLU A 56 17.71 18.28 -18.78
C GLU A 56 17.08 17.60 -20.01
N ALA A 57 16.19 16.62 -19.86
CA ALA A 57 15.55 15.94 -20.99
C ALA A 57 14.17 16.54 -21.41
N VAL A 58 13.95 17.84 -21.20
CA VAL A 58 12.66 18.50 -21.52
C VAL A 58 12.83 19.65 -22.51
N ASP A 59 13.65 19.48 -23.54
CA ASP A 59 13.66 20.41 -24.68
C ASP A 59 13.69 19.70 -26.04
N GLY A 60 12.63 18.94 -26.31
CA GLY A 60 12.34 18.47 -27.66
C GLY A 60 11.58 17.16 -27.66
N MET A 61 10.26 17.24 -27.75
CA MET A 61 9.32 16.38 -28.49
C MET A 61 7.94 16.50 -27.82
N GLY A 62 6.97 17.06 -28.56
CA GLY A 62 5.62 17.37 -28.08
C GLY A 62 4.74 16.14 -27.88
N ALA A 63 4.90 15.46 -26.75
CA ALA A 63 3.92 14.56 -26.16
C ALA A 63 3.71 14.97 -24.69
N ASP A 64 2.46 15.07 -24.24
CA ASP A 64 2.14 15.31 -22.83
C ASP A 64 2.74 14.18 -21.98
N VAL A 65 3.88 14.44 -21.33
CA VAL A 65 4.55 13.47 -20.45
C VAL A 65 3.74 13.35 -19.16
N GLU A 66 2.87 12.35 -19.08
CA GLU A 66 2.10 12.04 -17.87
C GLU A 66 3.05 11.41 -16.84
N GLN A 67 3.32 12.12 -15.74
CA GLN A 67 4.05 11.57 -14.60
C GLN A 67 3.07 10.90 -13.63
N VAL A 68 3.38 9.67 -13.23
CA VAL A 68 2.60 8.83 -12.34
C VAL A 68 3.43 8.34 -11.16
N ILE A 69 2.78 7.82 -10.12
CA ILE A 69 3.45 7.11 -9.03
C ILE A 69 3.67 5.66 -9.45
N ASP A 70 4.91 5.19 -9.42
CA ASP A 70 5.33 3.87 -9.91
C ASP A 70 4.52 2.70 -9.34
N ILE A 71 4.26 2.70 -8.03
CA ILE A 71 3.45 1.67 -7.35
C ILE A 71 2.00 1.70 -7.84
N VAL A 72 1.41 2.89 -7.96
CA VAL A 72 0.02 3.05 -8.39
C VAL A 72 -0.16 2.54 -9.82
N ASP A 73 0.76 2.92 -10.70
CA ASP A 73 0.77 2.51 -12.10
C ASP A 73 1.05 1.01 -12.27
N SER A 74 2.04 0.47 -11.55
CA SER A 74 2.45 -0.94 -11.67
C SER A 74 1.37 -1.93 -11.20
N PHE A 75 0.62 -1.57 -10.16
CA PHE A 75 -0.40 -2.44 -9.55
C PHE A 75 -1.83 -1.98 -9.83
N GLN A 76 -2.00 -1.04 -10.76
CA GLN A 76 -3.29 -0.49 -11.18
C GLN A 76 -4.16 -0.02 -9.99
N LEU A 77 -3.52 0.60 -9.00
CA LEU A 77 -4.19 1.04 -7.79
C LEU A 77 -5.11 2.23 -8.11
N THR A 78 -6.29 2.25 -7.52
CA THR A 78 -7.26 3.33 -7.71
C THR A 78 -7.48 4.07 -6.40
N SER A 79 -7.23 5.38 -6.38
CA SER A 79 -7.46 6.24 -5.21
C SER A 79 -8.95 6.26 -4.84
N THR A 80 -9.24 6.22 -3.54
CA THR A 80 -10.60 6.35 -2.99
C THR A 80 -10.60 7.31 -1.82
N SER A 81 -11.70 8.05 -1.65
CA SER A 81 -11.89 8.99 -0.56
C SER A 81 -12.93 8.46 0.42
N LEU A 82 -12.61 8.45 1.70
CA LEU A 82 -13.50 8.07 2.79
C LEU A 82 -13.52 9.20 3.82
N SER A 83 -14.67 9.49 4.42
CA SER A 83 -14.67 10.24 5.67
C SER A 83 -14.04 9.40 6.79
N LYS A 84 -13.46 10.06 7.79
CA LYS A 84 -12.91 9.38 8.99
C LYS A 84 -13.91 8.44 9.65
N LYS A 85 -15.21 8.77 9.58
CA LYS A 85 -16.31 7.94 10.09
C LYS A 85 -16.52 6.68 9.25
N GLU A 86 -16.57 6.81 7.93
CA GLU A 86 -16.68 5.67 7.01
C GLU A 86 -15.47 4.74 7.14
N TYR A 87 -14.26 5.30 7.19
CA TYR A 87 -13.04 4.54 7.42
C TYR A 87 -13.08 3.77 8.75
N SER A 88 -13.55 4.40 9.83
CA SER A 88 -13.67 3.73 11.14
C SER A 88 -14.60 2.51 11.09
N VAL A 89 -15.67 2.58 10.29
CA VAL A 89 -16.59 1.44 10.07
C VAL A 89 -15.93 0.38 9.19
N TYR A 90 -15.34 0.79 8.07
CA TYR A 90 -14.60 -0.07 7.16
C TYR A 90 -13.53 -0.89 7.91
N ILE A 91 -12.61 -0.22 8.62
CA ILE A 91 -11.45 -0.88 9.20
C ILE A 91 -11.85 -1.88 10.31
N LYS A 92 -12.95 -1.59 11.02
CA LYS A 92 -13.52 -2.53 11.99
C LYS A 92 -14.01 -3.81 11.30
N ASN A 93 -14.74 -3.68 10.20
CA ASN A 93 -15.26 -4.82 9.44
C ASN A 93 -14.10 -5.59 8.77
N TYR A 94 -13.13 -4.89 8.19
CA TYR A 94 -11.95 -5.49 7.56
C TYR A 94 -11.11 -6.28 8.58
N MET A 95 -10.82 -5.72 9.76
CA MET A 95 -10.12 -6.47 10.82
C MET A 95 -10.87 -7.75 11.22
N GLN A 96 -12.20 -7.71 11.32
CA GLN A 96 -12.99 -8.91 11.61
C GLN A 96 -12.91 -9.95 10.49
N LYS A 97 -12.89 -9.49 9.22
CA LYS A 97 -12.74 -10.35 8.05
C LYS A 97 -11.36 -11.02 8.03
N ILE A 98 -10.30 -10.27 8.32
CA ILE A 98 -8.94 -10.80 8.48
C ILE A 98 -8.88 -11.82 9.62
N LEU A 99 -9.44 -11.52 10.80
CA LEU A 99 -9.43 -12.45 11.92
C LEU A 99 -10.08 -13.79 11.56
N LYS A 100 -11.26 -13.77 10.90
CA LYS A 100 -11.91 -15.00 10.41
C LYS A 100 -11.03 -15.76 9.41
N TYR A 101 -10.42 -15.06 8.46
CA TYR A 101 -9.47 -15.66 7.52
C TYR A 101 -8.28 -16.31 8.23
N LEU A 102 -7.69 -15.63 9.22
CA LEU A 102 -6.56 -16.14 9.99
C LEU A 102 -6.96 -17.34 10.83
N GLU A 103 -8.14 -17.35 11.47
CA GLU A 103 -8.66 -18.49 12.21
C GLU A 103 -8.74 -19.76 11.34
N GLU A 104 -9.13 -19.63 10.08
CA GLU A 104 -9.24 -20.75 9.13
C GLU A 104 -7.91 -21.18 8.50
N LYS A 105 -7.02 -20.22 8.18
CA LYS A 105 -5.85 -20.46 7.31
C LYS A 105 -4.51 -20.35 8.02
N LYS A 106 -4.41 -19.47 9.03
CA LYS A 106 -3.16 -19.11 9.72
C LYS A 106 -3.43 -18.86 11.22
N PRO A 107 -3.95 -19.85 11.97
CA PRO A 107 -4.46 -19.63 13.33
C PRO A 107 -3.41 -19.11 14.31
N ASN A 108 -2.13 -19.38 14.06
CA ASN A 108 -0.99 -18.87 14.83
C ASN A 108 -0.81 -17.34 14.73
N ARG A 109 -1.41 -16.68 13.73
CA ARG A 109 -1.34 -15.22 13.55
C ARG A 109 -2.47 -14.46 14.24
N VAL A 110 -3.55 -15.14 14.64
CA VAL A 110 -4.77 -14.51 15.17
C VAL A 110 -4.48 -13.61 16.37
N GLU A 111 -3.74 -14.11 17.37
CA GLU A 111 -3.46 -13.33 18.58
C GLU A 111 -2.55 -12.13 18.30
N VAL A 112 -1.49 -12.34 17.50
CA VAL A 112 -0.57 -11.28 17.10
C VAL A 112 -1.32 -10.16 16.37
N PHE A 113 -2.13 -10.51 15.36
CA PHE A 113 -2.91 -9.53 14.61
C PHE A 113 -3.89 -8.79 15.52
N LYS A 114 -4.63 -9.51 16.36
CA LYS A 114 -5.61 -8.92 17.28
C LYS A 114 -4.98 -7.89 18.23
N THR A 115 -3.81 -8.18 18.77
CA THR A 115 -3.10 -7.27 19.70
C THR A 115 -2.46 -6.09 18.98
N LYS A 116 -1.77 -6.36 17.86
CA LYS A 116 -0.93 -5.36 17.16
C LYS A 116 -1.71 -4.48 16.19
N ALA A 117 -2.85 -4.94 15.65
CA ALA A 117 -3.65 -4.14 14.73
C ALA A 117 -4.23 -2.90 15.40
N GLN A 118 -4.65 -3.00 16.67
CA GLN A 118 -5.26 -1.89 17.40
C GLN A 118 -4.38 -0.62 17.44
N PRO A 119 -3.10 -0.66 17.85
CA PRO A 119 -2.25 0.53 17.84
C PRO A 119 -1.93 1.03 16.43
N LEU A 120 -1.78 0.15 15.43
CA LEU A 120 -1.59 0.55 14.03
C LEU A 120 -2.80 1.35 13.51
N ILE A 121 -4.01 0.81 13.69
CA ILE A 121 -5.24 1.47 13.25
C ILE A 121 -5.48 2.78 14.01
N LYS A 122 -5.14 2.81 15.31
CA LYS A 122 -5.19 4.05 16.09
C LYS A 122 -4.25 5.11 15.52
N HIS A 123 -3.04 4.75 15.12
CA HIS A 123 -2.09 5.68 14.49
C HIS A 123 -2.68 6.29 13.22
N ILE A 124 -3.23 5.45 12.34
CA ILE A 124 -3.88 5.90 11.09
C ILE A 124 -5.08 6.80 11.40
N LEU A 125 -5.94 6.44 12.36
CA LEU A 125 -7.09 7.27 12.75
C LEU A 125 -6.66 8.61 13.35
N THR A 126 -5.59 8.66 14.14
CA THR A 126 -5.11 9.93 14.70
C THR A 126 -4.64 10.87 13.61
N ASN A 127 -3.94 10.36 12.60
CA ASN A 127 -3.37 11.13 11.49
C ASN A 127 -4.17 10.99 10.19
N PHE A 128 -5.49 10.75 10.30
CA PHE A 128 -6.33 10.34 9.16
C PHE A 128 -6.25 11.30 7.96
N ASP A 129 -6.14 12.60 8.23
CA ASP A 129 -6.14 13.63 7.20
C ASP A 129 -4.82 13.68 6.40
N ASP A 130 -3.77 12.98 6.86
CA ASP A 130 -2.48 12.86 6.18
C ASP A 130 -2.44 11.66 5.19
N PHE A 131 -3.49 10.84 5.17
CA PHE A 131 -3.55 9.62 4.37
C PHE A 131 -4.42 9.76 3.13
N GLU A 132 -3.92 9.17 2.03
CA GLU A 132 -4.71 8.77 0.88
C GLU A 132 -4.94 7.25 0.91
N PHE A 133 -6.07 6.79 0.39
CA PHE A 133 -6.44 5.38 0.38
C PHE A 133 -6.54 4.87 -1.06
N TYR A 134 -6.10 3.65 -1.29
CA TYR A 134 -6.06 3.04 -2.61
C TYR A 134 -6.68 1.64 -2.57
N MET A 135 -7.51 1.34 -3.56
CA MET A 135 -8.06 0.00 -3.82
C MET A 135 -7.22 -0.71 -4.88
N GLY A 136 -7.19 -2.04 -4.82
CA GLY A 136 -6.67 -2.88 -5.91
C GLY A 136 -7.58 -2.88 -7.13
N GLU A 137 -7.18 -3.61 -8.18
CA GLU A 137 -7.85 -3.69 -9.47
C GLU A 137 -9.34 -4.10 -9.39
N SER A 138 -9.70 -4.95 -8.43
CA SER A 138 -11.09 -5.39 -8.25
C SER A 138 -12.03 -4.30 -7.70
N LEU A 139 -11.49 -3.19 -7.19
CA LEU A 139 -12.25 -2.07 -6.61
C LEU A 139 -13.20 -2.49 -5.46
N ASP A 140 -12.86 -3.55 -4.73
CA ASP A 140 -13.66 -4.06 -3.62
C ASP A 140 -13.42 -3.24 -2.34
N MET A 141 -14.42 -2.46 -1.93
CA MET A 141 -14.38 -1.63 -0.71
C MET A 141 -14.42 -2.45 0.59
N ASP A 142 -14.71 -3.75 0.53
CA ASP A 142 -14.66 -4.69 1.66
C ASP A 142 -13.35 -5.51 1.70
N ALA A 143 -12.43 -5.28 0.76
CA ALA A 143 -11.09 -5.88 0.71
C ALA A 143 -10.02 -4.92 1.28
N GLY A 144 -8.74 -5.26 1.12
CA GLY A 144 -7.63 -4.46 1.65
C GLY A 144 -7.46 -3.12 0.95
N LEU A 145 -7.44 -2.04 1.73
CA LEU A 145 -6.96 -0.74 1.28
C LEU A 145 -5.46 -0.62 1.50
N THR A 146 -4.78 -0.07 0.50
CA THR A 146 -3.40 0.40 0.64
C THR A 146 -3.42 1.85 1.11
N TYR A 147 -2.58 2.18 2.09
CA TYR A 147 -2.48 3.52 2.66
C TYR A 147 -1.29 4.25 2.06
N SER A 148 -1.45 5.51 1.69
CA SER A 148 -0.38 6.36 1.17
C SER A 148 -0.26 7.62 2.01
N TYR A 149 0.96 8.06 2.29
CA TYR A 149 1.22 9.33 2.99
C TYR A 149 2.58 9.89 2.61
N TYR A 150 2.80 11.19 2.84
CA TYR A 150 4.09 11.84 2.65
C TYR A 150 4.84 11.91 3.98
N LYS A 151 6.08 11.42 4.01
CA LYS A 151 6.92 11.43 5.22
C LYS A 151 7.80 12.67 5.23
N GLY A 152 7.50 13.62 6.12
CA GLY A 152 8.28 14.86 6.25
C GLY A 152 8.22 15.69 4.97
N GLU A 153 9.38 16.01 4.39
CA GLU A 153 9.53 16.80 3.17
C GLU A 153 9.74 15.93 1.91
N GLU A 154 9.51 14.62 1.99
CA GLU A 154 9.63 13.75 0.82
C GLU A 154 8.64 14.17 -0.29
N VAL A 155 9.07 14.12 -1.55
CA VAL A 155 8.29 14.58 -2.73
C VAL A 155 7.49 13.47 -3.43
N THR A 156 7.56 12.26 -2.90
CA THR A 156 6.74 11.10 -3.33
C THR A 156 6.20 10.39 -2.09
N PRO A 157 5.02 9.76 -2.18
CA PRO A 157 4.44 9.10 -1.03
C PRO A 157 5.18 7.81 -0.63
N ARG A 158 4.86 7.33 0.55
CA ARG A 158 5.15 5.96 1.03
C ARG A 158 3.85 5.20 1.14
N PHE A 159 3.89 3.93 0.76
CA PHE A 159 2.72 3.05 0.79
C PHE A 159 2.85 2.06 1.93
N VAL A 160 1.80 1.93 2.74
CA VAL A 160 1.73 1.02 3.88
C VAL A 160 0.70 -0.06 3.59
N TYR A 161 1.05 -1.29 3.93
CA TYR A 161 0.28 -2.50 3.67
C TYR A 161 0.09 -3.30 4.96
N ILE A 162 -1.11 -3.80 5.22
CA ILE A 162 -1.39 -4.72 6.33
C ILE A 162 -1.02 -6.14 5.88
N SER A 163 0.08 -6.70 6.39
CA SER A 163 0.67 -7.92 5.86
C SER A 163 -0.19 -9.17 6.06
N ASP A 164 -0.98 -9.23 7.13
CA ASP A 164 -1.90 -10.37 7.37
C ASP A 164 -3.10 -10.40 6.41
N GLY A 165 -3.37 -9.29 5.72
CA GLY A 165 -4.34 -9.21 4.62
C GLY A 165 -3.77 -9.58 3.26
N LEU A 166 -2.48 -9.94 3.22
CA LEU A 166 -1.81 -10.32 1.99
C LEU A 166 -1.32 -11.77 2.05
N TYR A 167 -1.16 -12.37 0.88
CA TYR A 167 -0.38 -13.58 0.69
C TYR A 167 0.67 -13.37 -0.39
N GLU A 168 1.66 -14.26 -0.39
CA GLU A 168 2.83 -14.16 -1.24
C GLU A 168 2.71 -15.16 -2.38
N GLU A 169 2.92 -14.71 -3.61
CA GLU A 169 3.01 -15.55 -4.80
C GLU A 169 4.39 -15.39 -5.45
N LYS A 170 5.00 -16.51 -5.85
CA LYS A 170 6.32 -16.53 -6.47
C LYS A 170 6.19 -16.90 -7.95
N TYR A 171 6.73 -16.02 -8.79
CA TYR A 171 6.96 -16.23 -10.23
C TYR A 171 8.43 -16.59 -10.50
#